data_AF-X1PXI8-F1
#
_entry.id   AF-X1PXI8-F1
#
_cell.length_a   1.000
_cell.length_b   1.000
_cell.length_c   1.000
_cell.angle_alpha   90.00
_cell.angle_beta   90.00
_cell.angle_gamma   90.00
#
_symmetry.space_group_name_H-M   'P 1'
#
loop_
_entity.id
_entity.type
_entity.pdbx_description
1 polymer ?
#
loop_
_entity_poly.entity_id
_entity_poly.type
_entity_poly.pdbx_seq_one_letter_code
_entity_poly.pdbx_strand_id
1 'polypeptide(L)'
;MVIGLESLLTNFAIGASVPIGTRGLVHIWGRNDMSSAQQMGISWVVKDPDGLVVEEYSDWEAWPYSGAGVEHEFIGGRFNLDKPGTYTINVGLLMNPDSPVYVDTYYGDLCVVTEEYAGTITKKELEYDSVRGDIPVY
;
A
#
# COMPACT_ATOMS: atom_id res chain seq x y z
N MET A 1 -5.99 1.68 -15.74
CA MET A 1 -6.41 1.48 -14.33
C MET A 1 -5.76 2.53 -13.43
N VAL A 2 -6.40 2.92 -12.33
CA VAL A 2 -5.81 3.77 -11.26
C VAL A 2 -5.78 2.97 -9.95
N ILE A 3 -4.64 2.97 -9.25
CA ILE A 3 -4.44 2.24 -7.99
C ILE A 3 -4.12 3.26 -6.89
N GLY A 4 -4.82 3.16 -5.76
CA GLY A 4 -4.58 3.95 -4.55
C GLY A 4 -4.48 3.07 -3.30
N LEU A 5 -3.73 3.57 -2.31
CA LEU A 5 -3.65 2.98 -0.97
C LEU A 5 -4.23 3.98 0.04
N GLU A 6 -5.29 3.60 0.74
CA GLU A 6 -5.81 4.36 1.87
C GLU A 6 -5.25 3.82 3.20
N SER A 7 -4.89 4.74 4.08
CA SER A 7 -4.82 4.51 5.52
C SER A 7 -5.85 5.39 6.21
N LEU A 8 -6.24 5.06 7.45
CA LEU A 8 -7.39 5.60 8.22
C LEU A 8 -7.68 7.12 8.12
N LEU A 9 -6.75 7.96 7.65
CA LEU A 9 -6.92 9.40 7.41
C LEU A 9 -6.15 9.95 6.16
N THR A 10 -5.50 9.10 5.34
CA THR A 10 -4.58 9.54 4.28
C THR A 10 -4.64 8.63 3.06
N ASN A 11 -4.81 9.22 1.87
CA ASN A 11 -4.65 8.55 0.58
C ASN A 11 -3.20 8.69 0.11
N PHE A 12 -2.59 7.57 -0.22
CA PHE A 12 -1.24 7.47 -0.75
C PHE A 12 -1.27 7.04 -2.21
N ALA A 13 -0.40 7.66 -3.01
CA ALA A 13 -0.09 7.18 -4.34
C ALA A 13 0.76 5.90 -4.26
N ILE A 14 0.73 5.12 -5.32
CA ILE A 14 1.58 3.93 -5.44
C ILE A 14 3.07 4.28 -5.27
N GLY A 15 3.79 3.45 -4.52
CA GLY A 15 5.20 3.67 -4.19
C GLY A 15 5.46 4.71 -3.09
N ALA A 16 4.44 5.18 -2.36
CA ALA A 16 4.62 6.12 -1.26
C ALA A 16 5.38 5.51 -0.06
N SER A 17 5.99 6.39 0.75
CA SER A 17 6.54 6.04 2.06
C SER A 17 5.43 6.05 3.10
N VAL A 18 5.24 4.93 3.81
CA VAL A 18 4.16 4.75 4.79
C VAL A 18 4.75 4.39 6.16
N PRO A 19 4.30 5.01 7.26
CA PRO A 19 4.77 4.65 8.60
C PRO A 19 4.43 3.20 8.96
N ILE A 20 5.35 2.51 9.63
CA ILE A 20 5.10 1.17 10.18
C ILE A 20 3.94 1.18 11.18
N GLY A 21 3.16 0.09 11.20
CA GLY A 21 1.96 -0.04 12.03
C GLY A 21 0.70 0.57 11.41
N THR A 22 0.80 1.14 10.21
CA THR A 22 -0.35 1.61 9.43
C THR A 22 -1.22 0.43 8.97
N ARG A 23 -2.53 0.65 8.84
CA ARG A 23 -3.43 -0.31 8.16
C ARG A 23 -3.68 0.14 6.73
N GLY A 24 -3.36 -0.71 5.78
CA GLY A 24 -3.62 -0.48 4.35
C GLY A 24 -5.03 -0.91 3.95
N LEU A 25 -5.58 -0.21 2.96
CA LEU A 25 -6.79 -0.54 2.23
C LEU A 25 -6.57 -0.16 0.76
N VAL A 26 -6.64 -1.15 -0.14
CA VAL A 26 -6.42 -0.91 -1.58
C VAL A 26 -7.72 -0.50 -2.26
N HIS A 27 -7.64 0.56 -3.07
CA HIS A 27 -8.71 1.00 -3.96
C HIS A 27 -8.21 0.97 -5.40
N ILE A 28 -9.00 0.40 -6.30
CA ILE A 28 -8.64 0.29 -7.71
C ILE A 28 -9.83 0.72 -8.57
N TRP A 29 -9.58 1.65 -9.49
CA TRP A 29 -10.56 2.09 -10.47
C TRP A 29 -10.25 1.52 -11.84
N GLY A 30 -11.19 0.77 -12.38
CA GLY A 30 -11.21 0.32 -13.76
C GLY A 30 -12.16 1.20 -14.58
N ARG A 31 -11.77 1.57 -15.80
CA ARG A 31 -12.63 2.30 -16.74
C ARG A 31 -13.04 1.40 -17.89
N ASN A 32 -14.33 1.40 -18.23
CA ASN A 32 -14.80 0.72 -19.43
C ASN A 32 -14.68 1.64 -20.66
N ASP A 33 -13.61 1.50 -21.44
CA ASP A 33 -13.42 2.27 -22.68
C ASP A 33 -14.15 1.68 -23.91
N MET A 34 -14.94 0.62 -23.73
CA MET A 34 -15.76 0.03 -24.79
C MET A 34 -17.01 0.87 -25.07
N SER A 35 -17.64 0.62 -26.23
CA SER A 35 -18.90 1.28 -26.62
C SER A 35 -20.16 0.68 -25.99
N SER A 36 -20.05 -0.47 -25.32
CA SER A 36 -21.16 -1.17 -24.67
C SER A 36 -20.90 -1.34 -23.17
N ALA A 37 -21.96 -1.55 -22.40
CA ALA A 37 -21.80 -1.93 -21.00
C ALA A 37 -21.11 -3.29 -20.87
N GLN A 38 -20.22 -3.42 -19.89
CA GLN A 38 -19.42 -4.63 -19.66
C GLN A 38 -19.29 -4.86 -18.17
N GLN A 39 -19.44 -6.12 -17.74
CA GLN A 39 -19.19 -6.48 -16.35
C GLN A 39 -17.69 -6.55 -16.11
N MET A 40 -17.19 -5.70 -15.22
CA MET A 40 -15.78 -5.63 -14.86
C MET A 40 -15.47 -6.57 -13.71
N GLY A 41 -14.32 -7.25 -13.77
CA GLY A 41 -13.80 -8.06 -12.68
C GLY A 41 -12.44 -7.55 -12.24
N ILE A 42 -12.03 -7.92 -11.03
CA ILE A 42 -10.71 -7.59 -10.50
C ILE A 42 -10.12 -8.78 -9.75
N SER A 43 -8.79 -8.85 -9.75
CA SER A 43 -8.03 -9.71 -8.84
C SER A 43 -6.76 -8.98 -8.42
N TRP A 44 -6.38 -9.08 -7.15
CA TRP A 44 -5.05 -8.68 -6.73
C TRP A 44 -4.52 -9.48 -5.55
N VAL A 45 -3.18 -9.45 -5.42
CA VAL A 45 -2.44 -10.02 -4.32
C VAL A 45 -1.44 -8.98 -3.82
N VAL A 46 -1.49 -8.68 -2.53
CA VAL A 46 -0.51 -7.85 -1.81
C VAL A 46 0.44 -8.76 -1.06
N LYS A 47 1.74 -8.52 -1.20
CA LYS A 47 2.79 -9.24 -0.47
C LYS A 47 3.61 -8.31 0.40
N ASP A 48 4.01 -8.82 1.55
CA ASP A 48 4.95 -8.17 2.45
C ASP A 48 6.41 -8.22 1.91
N PRO A 49 7.37 -7.56 2.59
CA PRO A 49 8.76 -7.55 2.17
C PRO A 49 9.44 -8.92 2.15
N ASP A 50 8.90 -9.91 2.86
CA ASP A 50 9.37 -11.30 2.86
C ASP A 50 8.73 -12.13 1.73
N GLY A 51 7.81 -11.53 0.96
CA GLY A 51 7.06 -12.17 -0.11
C GLY A 51 5.83 -12.97 0.35
N LEU A 52 5.43 -12.85 1.62
CA LEU A 52 4.23 -13.49 2.16
C LEU A 52 2.98 -12.70 1.75
N VAL A 53 1.91 -13.41 1.38
CA VAL A 53 0.64 -12.79 1.02
C VAL A 53 -0.02 -12.23 2.28
N VAL A 54 -0.27 -10.91 2.29
CA VAL A 54 -0.98 -10.20 3.37
C VAL A 54 -2.40 -9.82 2.98
N GLU A 55 -2.70 -9.79 1.68
CA GLU A 55 -4.05 -9.63 1.15
C GLU A 55 -4.15 -10.35 -0.19
N GLU A 56 -5.27 -11.04 -0.39
CA GLU A 56 -5.70 -11.55 -1.70
C GLU A 56 -7.19 -11.21 -1.85
N TYR A 57 -7.53 -10.57 -2.96
CA TYR A 57 -8.88 -10.08 -3.21
C TYR A 57 -9.26 -10.32 -4.67
N SER A 58 -10.53 -10.66 -4.88
CA SER A 58 -11.13 -10.72 -6.21
C SER A 58 -12.61 -10.45 -6.12
N ASP A 59 -13.16 -9.74 -7.10
CA ASP A 59 -14.60 -9.50 -7.19
C ASP A 59 -15.03 -9.26 -8.63
N TRP A 60 -16.34 -9.36 -8.86
CA TRP A 60 -16.99 -8.96 -10.10
C TRP A 60 -18.04 -7.89 -9.81
N GLU A 61 -18.06 -6.85 -10.62
CA GLU A 61 -19.05 -5.78 -10.55
C GLU A 61 -20.48 -6.35 -10.54
N ALA A 62 -21.28 -5.93 -9.57
CA ALA A 62 -22.70 -6.24 -9.51
C ALA A 62 -23.49 -5.37 -10.50
N TRP A 63 -24.64 -5.87 -10.95
CA TRP A 63 -25.53 -5.08 -11.81
C TRP A 63 -26.02 -3.80 -11.10
N PRO A 64 -26.09 -2.64 -11.77
CA PRO A 64 -25.85 -2.41 -13.20
C PRO A 64 -24.36 -2.34 -13.56
N TYR A 65 -24.00 -2.93 -14.71
CA TYR A 65 -22.63 -2.96 -15.18
C TYR A 65 -22.17 -1.62 -15.74
N SER A 66 -20.86 -1.40 -15.72
CA SER A 66 -20.22 -0.17 -16.17
C SER A 66 -20.49 0.09 -17.65
N GLY A 67 -21.20 1.18 -17.92
CA GLY A 67 -21.48 1.67 -19.27
C GLY A 67 -20.24 2.23 -19.97
N ALA A 68 -20.42 2.65 -21.22
CA ALA A 68 -19.34 3.23 -22.03
C ALA A 68 -18.73 4.47 -21.35
N GLY A 69 -17.43 4.46 -21.13
CA GLY A 69 -16.64 5.52 -20.51
C GLY A 69 -16.77 5.63 -18.99
N VAL A 70 -17.53 4.74 -18.34
CA VAL A 70 -17.80 4.76 -16.89
C VAL A 70 -16.67 4.04 -16.14
N GLU A 71 -16.40 4.50 -14.92
CA GLU A 71 -15.45 3.89 -13.99
C GLU A 71 -16.17 3.06 -12.92
N HIS A 72 -15.55 1.96 -12.52
CA HIS A 72 -15.96 1.13 -11.39
C HIS A 72 -14.84 1.08 -10.36
N GLU A 73 -15.20 1.27 -9.08
CA GLU A 73 -14.28 1.17 -7.95
C GLU A 73 -14.37 -0.21 -7.32
N PHE A 74 -13.21 -0.84 -7.14
CA PHE A 74 -13.04 -2.04 -6.34
C PHE A 74 -12.27 -1.71 -5.07
N ILE A 75 -12.76 -2.18 -3.92
CA ILE A 75 -12.18 -1.92 -2.61
C ILE A 75 -11.94 -3.26 -1.91
N GLY A 76 -10.71 -3.46 -1.43
CA GLY A 76 -10.30 -4.70 -0.78
C GLY A 76 -10.64 -4.83 0.69
N GLY A 77 -9.93 -5.75 1.32
CA GLY A 77 -9.86 -5.88 2.77
C GLY A 77 -8.80 -4.96 3.38
N ARG A 78 -8.85 -4.81 4.70
CA ARG A 78 -7.77 -4.14 5.44
C ARG A 78 -6.68 -5.13 5.83
N PHE A 79 -5.43 -4.75 5.63
CA PHE A 79 -4.25 -5.51 6.05
C PHE A 79 -3.30 -4.63 6.88
N ASN A 80 -2.33 -5.27 7.54
CA ASN A 80 -1.37 -4.58 8.40
C ASN A 80 -0.06 -4.33 7.64
N LEU A 81 0.50 -3.13 7.79
CA LEU A 81 1.83 -2.75 7.33
C LEU A 81 2.78 -2.77 8.53
N ASP A 82 3.02 -3.96 9.08
CA ASP A 82 3.72 -4.17 10.36
C ASP A 82 5.20 -4.55 10.22
N LYS A 83 5.67 -4.74 8.99
CA LYS A 83 7.09 -4.96 8.65
C LYS A 83 7.66 -3.78 7.87
N PRO A 84 8.89 -3.34 8.16
CA PRO A 84 9.58 -2.37 7.32
C PRO A 84 10.03 -2.99 6.00
N GLY A 85 10.03 -2.20 4.93
CA GLY A 85 10.44 -2.63 3.59
C GLY A 85 9.36 -2.43 2.54
N THR A 86 9.63 -2.93 1.34
CA THR A 86 8.74 -2.75 0.18
C THR A 86 7.64 -3.81 0.17
N TYR A 87 6.39 -3.34 0.18
CA TYR A 87 5.23 -4.18 -0.08
C TYR A 87 4.93 -4.13 -1.57
N THR A 88 4.60 -5.28 -2.16
CA THR A 88 4.31 -5.38 -3.59
C THR A 88 2.86 -5.71 -3.82
N ILE A 89 2.33 -5.31 -4.99
CA ILE A 89 0.99 -5.64 -5.43
C ILE A 89 1.01 -6.12 -6.87
N ASN A 90 0.27 -7.20 -7.11
CA ASN A 90 -0.04 -7.72 -8.44
C ASN A 90 -1.53 -7.56 -8.66
N VAL A 91 -1.93 -6.86 -9.72
CA VAL A 91 -3.32 -6.56 -10.04
C VAL A 91 -3.63 -7.03 -11.45
N GLY A 92 -4.81 -7.60 -11.64
CA GLY A 92 -5.39 -7.84 -12.96
C GLY A 92 -6.83 -7.38 -13.02
N LEU A 93 -7.14 -6.53 -13.99
CA LEU A 93 -8.49 -6.11 -14.36
C LEU A 93 -9.01 -7.08 -15.42
N LEU A 94 -10.25 -7.55 -15.23
CA LEU A 94 -10.85 -8.60 -16.05
C LEU A 94 -12.16 -8.15 -16.69
N MET A 95 -12.52 -8.85 -17.76
CA MET A 95 -13.83 -8.81 -18.40
C MET A 95 -14.29 -10.23 -18.75
N ASN A 96 -15.56 -10.37 -19.14
CA ASN A 96 -16.19 -11.65 -19.55
C ASN A 96 -16.20 -12.70 -18.42
N PRO A 97 -17.09 -12.60 -17.42
CA PRO A 97 -17.08 -13.48 -16.24
C PRO A 97 -17.16 -14.98 -16.56
N ASP A 98 -17.88 -15.38 -17.60
CA ASP A 98 -18.01 -16.78 -18.02
C ASP A 98 -16.71 -17.35 -18.64
N SER A 99 -15.83 -16.47 -19.12
CA SER A 99 -14.53 -16.81 -19.68
C SER A 99 -13.56 -15.65 -19.45
N PRO A 100 -13.06 -15.48 -18.21
CA PRO A 100 -12.36 -14.28 -17.80
C PRO A 100 -11.12 -13.98 -18.65
N VAL A 101 -11.01 -12.72 -19.09
CA VAL A 101 -9.85 -12.22 -19.84
C VAL A 101 -9.26 -11.03 -19.09
N TYR A 102 -7.93 -11.04 -18.88
CA TYR A 102 -7.21 -9.89 -18.37
C TYR A 102 -7.13 -8.79 -19.44
N VAL A 103 -7.63 -7.61 -19.11
CA VAL A 103 -7.64 -6.44 -20.01
C VAL A 103 -6.63 -5.38 -19.59
N ASP A 104 -6.23 -5.37 -18.32
CA ASP A 104 -5.15 -4.54 -17.80
C ASP A 104 -4.47 -5.29 -16.64
N THR A 105 -3.16 -5.10 -16.46
CA THR A 105 -2.42 -5.72 -15.37
C THR A 105 -1.34 -4.78 -14.84
N TYR A 106 -1.12 -4.81 -13.54
CA TYR A 106 -0.05 -4.08 -12.88
C TYR A 106 0.75 -5.01 -11.96
N TYR A 107 2.07 -4.87 -11.98
CA TYR A 107 2.99 -5.57 -11.09
C TYR A 107 4.02 -4.56 -10.59
N GLY A 108 4.13 -4.40 -9.28
CA GLY A 108 5.12 -3.48 -8.72
C GLY A 108 4.95 -3.20 -7.24
N ASP A 109 5.62 -2.14 -6.81
CA ASP A 109 5.64 -1.72 -5.42
C ASP A 109 4.33 -1.02 -5.07
N LEU A 110 3.64 -1.51 -4.04
CA LEU A 110 2.49 -0.84 -3.47
C LEU A 110 2.92 0.39 -2.66
N CYS A 111 3.85 0.18 -1.73
CA CYS A 111 4.41 1.20 -0.86
C CYS A 111 5.72 0.73 -0.23
N VAL A 112 6.48 1.67 0.33
CA VAL A 112 7.65 1.37 1.16
C VAL A 112 7.31 1.71 2.60
N VAL A 113 7.30 0.71 3.48
CA VAL A 113 7.07 0.91 4.90
C VAL A 113 8.38 1.29 5.59
N THR A 114 8.38 2.43 6.26
CA THR A 114 9.54 2.95 6.97
C THR A 114 9.29 2.98 8.47
N GLU A 115 10.29 2.58 9.25
CA GLU A 115 10.30 2.84 10.69
C GLU A 115 10.43 4.35 10.89
N GLU A 116 9.36 5.00 11.34
CA GLU A 116 9.48 6.33 11.90
C GLU A 116 9.98 6.13 13.34
N TYR A 117 11.27 6.35 13.57
CA TYR A 117 11.79 6.46 14.93
C TYR A 117 11.11 7.67 15.57
N ALA A 118 10.03 7.43 16.32
CA ALA A 118 9.38 8.43 17.15
C ALA A 118 10.35 8.85 18.27
N GLY A 119 11.29 9.73 17.95
CA GLY A 119 12.32 10.17 18.86
C GLY A 119 13.04 11.40 18.32
N THR A 120 12.60 12.58 18.72
CA THR A 120 13.47 13.76 18.70
C THR A 120 14.44 13.68 19.86
N ILE A 121 15.73 13.49 19.58
CA ILE A 121 16.79 13.83 20.54
C ILE A 121 16.85 15.35 20.60
N THR A 122 16.18 15.95 21.58
CA THR A 122 16.14 17.42 21.77
C THR A 122 17.35 17.97 22.50
N LYS A 123 18.18 17.10 23.09
CA LYS A 123 19.38 17.52 23.82
C LYS A 123 20.43 16.40 23.90
N LYS A 124 21.66 16.70 23.47
CA LYS A 124 22.88 15.98 23.85
C LYS A 124 23.79 16.99 24.54
N GLU A 125 23.93 16.89 25.85
CA GLU A 125 24.86 17.70 26.65
C GLU A 125 25.81 16.76 27.36
N LEU A 126 27.11 16.96 27.15
CA LEU A 126 28.18 16.30 27.90
C LEU A 126 28.77 17.37 28.81
N GLU A 127 28.49 17.31 30.10
CA GLU A 127 29.08 18.21 31.08
C GLU A 127 30.47 17.68 31.44
N TYR A 128 31.51 18.47 31.13
CA TYR A 128 32.89 18.23 31.56
C TYR A 128 33.24 19.29 32.60
N ASP A 129 33.20 18.91 33.87
CA ASP A 129 33.41 19.83 35.00
C ASP A 129 34.88 20.26 35.19
N SER A 130 35.80 19.73 34.37
CA SER A 130 37.25 20.02 34.42
C SER A 130 37.89 19.91 35.81
N VAL A 131 37.22 19.31 36.79
CA VAL A 131 37.74 19.19 38.15
C VAL A 131 38.84 18.13 38.13
N ARG A 132 40.07 18.59 37.94
CA ARG A 132 41.27 17.79 38.18
C ARG A 132 41.59 17.88 39.66
N GLY A 133 41.33 16.81 40.40
CA GLY A 133 41.98 16.61 41.69
C GLY A 133 43.48 16.39 41.47
N ASP A 134 44.32 16.99 42.32
CA ASP A 134 45.72 16.59 42.39
C ASP A 134 45.77 15.10 42.74
N ILE A 135 46.42 14.30 41.90
CA ILE A 135 46.68 12.90 42.20
C ILE A 135 47.90 12.92 43.14
N PRO A 136 47.76 12.61 44.45
CA PRO A 136 48.93 12.49 45.31
C PRO A 136 49.74 11.28 44.84
N VAL A 137 50.96 11.56 44.38
CA VAL A 137 51.96 10.53 44.09
C VAL A 137 52.70 10.27 45.41
N TYR A 138 52.58 9.06 45.95
CA TYR A 138 53.43 8.55 47.03
C TYR A 138 54.54 7.68 46.44
#